data_AF-A0A4U8Z637-F1
#
_entry.id   AF-A0A4U8Z637-F1
#
_cell.length_a   1.000
_cell.length_b   1.000
_cell.length_c   1.000
_cell.angle_alpha   90.00
_cell.angle_beta   90.00
_cell.angle_gamma   90.00
#
_symmetry.space_group_name_H-M   'P 1'
#
loop_
_entity.id
_entity.type
_entity.pdbx_description
1 polymer ?
#
loop_
_entity_poly.entity_id
_entity_poly.type
_entity_poly.pdbx_seq_one_letter_code
_entity_poly.pdbx_strand_id
1 'polypeptide(L)'
;MKVLLDGMTGPGLPSKPLPARQDGDFVTATLTGDGARAFLEALRPAKTLTVQLIDGASTGDPAIISLAGSAAALLYMDAQQNRLGTVTALVQRGSAPASSVPAAPAPPKHSGDHDERDQNGAKAPRGDSPVER
;
A
#
# COMPACT_ATOMS: atom_id res chain seq x y z
N MET A 1 -15.43 -1.32 -1.84
CA MET A 1 -14.60 -2.36 -2.50
C MET A 1 -14.86 -3.72 -1.88
N LYS A 2 -15.39 -4.66 -2.64
CA LYS A 2 -15.56 -6.06 -2.23
C LYS A 2 -14.32 -6.86 -2.62
N VAL A 3 -13.89 -7.76 -1.74
CA VAL A 3 -12.69 -8.58 -1.93
C VAL A 3 -13.05 -10.04 -1.68
N LEU A 4 -12.63 -10.92 -2.58
CA LEU A 4 -12.81 -12.37 -2.48
C LEU A 4 -11.48 -13.08 -2.70
N LEU A 5 -11.27 -14.21 -2.04
CA LEU A 5 -10.14 -15.10 -2.28
C LEU A 5 -10.69 -16.43 -2.81
N ASP A 6 -10.14 -16.91 -3.92
CA ASP A 6 -10.63 -18.12 -4.62
C ASP A 6 -12.14 -18.08 -4.94
N GLY A 7 -12.68 -16.88 -5.19
CA GLY A 7 -14.11 -16.64 -5.44
C GLY A 7 -14.99 -16.72 -4.19
N MET A 8 -14.41 -16.94 -3.01
CA MET A 8 -15.14 -17.08 -1.75
C MET A 8 -14.91 -15.88 -0.83
N THR A 9 -15.94 -15.55 -0.04
CA THR A 9 -15.76 -14.82 1.22
C THR A 9 -15.37 -15.84 2.28
N GLY A 10 -14.13 -15.80 2.77
CA GLY A 10 -13.61 -16.74 3.75
C GLY A 10 -13.42 -16.12 5.14
N PRO A 11 -13.08 -16.93 6.15
CA PRO A 11 -12.66 -16.43 7.46
C PRO A 11 -11.49 -15.46 7.30
N GLY A 12 -11.68 -14.23 7.78
CA GLY A 12 -10.69 -13.16 7.67
C GLY A 12 -10.85 -12.19 6.50
N LEU A 13 -11.83 -12.44 5.61
CA LEU A 13 -12.24 -11.44 4.63
C LEU A 13 -13.37 -10.57 5.19
N PRO A 14 -13.40 -9.27 4.86
CA PRO A 14 -14.47 -8.39 5.27
C PRO A 14 -15.78 -8.80 4.57
N SER A 15 -16.80 -9.13 5.37
CA SER A 15 -18.13 -9.52 4.86
C SER A 15 -18.89 -8.35 4.24
N LYS A 16 -18.56 -7.12 4.65
CA LYS A 16 -19.05 -5.88 4.06
C LYS A 16 -18.00 -5.31 3.11
N PRO A 17 -18.39 -4.60 2.03
CA PRO A 17 -17.44 -3.88 1.19
C PRO A 17 -16.59 -2.92 2.04
N LEU A 18 -15.29 -2.94 1.82
CA LEU A 18 -14.37 -2.01 2.45
C LEU A 18 -14.60 -0.58 1.91
N PRO A 19 -14.49 0.45 2.76
CA PRO A 19 -14.38 1.81 2.27
C PRO A 19 -13.10 1.90 1.44
N ALA A 20 -13.22 2.47 0.23
CA ALA A 20 -12.11 2.63 -0.68
C ALA A 20 -11.99 4.10 -1.07
N ARG A 21 -10.75 4.56 -1.20
CA ARG A 21 -10.41 5.89 -1.70
C ARG A 21 -9.80 5.72 -3.09
N GLN A 22 -10.25 6.53 -4.03
CA GLN A 22 -9.64 6.62 -5.35
C GLN A 22 -8.76 7.88 -5.41
N ASP A 23 -7.55 7.72 -5.96
CA ASP A 23 -6.61 8.80 -6.26
C ASP A 23 -6.03 8.56 -7.65
N GLY A 24 -6.54 9.28 -8.65
CA GLY A 24 -6.29 8.98 -10.06
C GLY A 24 -6.65 7.53 -10.42
N ASP A 25 -5.66 6.79 -10.89
CA ASP A 25 -5.79 5.40 -11.32
C ASP A 25 -5.68 4.39 -10.16
N PHE A 26 -5.36 4.85 -8.95
CA PHE A 26 -5.19 3.98 -7.79
C PHE A 26 -6.46 3.95 -6.94
N VAL A 27 -6.91 2.74 -6.61
CA VAL A 27 -7.92 2.52 -5.58
C VAL A 27 -7.30 1.86 -4.37
N THR A 28 -7.43 2.50 -3.22
CA THR A 28 -6.87 2.04 -1.95
C THR A 28 -7.98 1.71 -0.98
N ALA A 29 -7.92 0.56 -0.32
CA ALA A 29 -8.72 0.25 0.85
C ALA A 29 -7.81 -0.20 1.99
N THR A 30 -8.17 0.19 3.22
CA THR A 30 -7.36 -0.09 4.40
C THR A 30 -7.95 -1.24 5.19
N LEU A 31 -7.12 -2.26 5.46
CA LEU A 31 -7.37 -3.28 6.47
C LEU A 31 -6.56 -2.94 7.71
N THR A 32 -7.16 -3.05 8.90
CA THR A 32 -6.50 -2.74 10.17
C THR A 32 -6.58 -3.91 11.14
N GLY A 33 -5.64 -3.96 12.09
CA GLY A 33 -5.64 -4.89 13.22
C GLY A 33 -5.89 -6.35 12.82
N ASP A 34 -6.88 -6.97 13.46
CA ASP A 34 -7.24 -8.38 13.23
C ASP A 34 -7.73 -8.65 11.81
N GLY A 35 -8.37 -7.68 11.16
CA GLY A 35 -8.81 -7.82 9.77
C GLY A 35 -7.64 -8.00 8.81
N ALA A 36 -6.56 -7.22 9.00
CA ALA A 36 -5.34 -7.39 8.21
C ALA A 36 -4.65 -8.74 8.48
N ARG A 37 -4.60 -9.16 9.75
CA ARG A 37 -4.02 -10.47 10.12
C ARG A 37 -4.81 -11.62 9.50
N ALA A 38 -6.12 -11.60 9.63
CA ALA A 38 -6.98 -12.66 9.12
C ALA A 38 -7.00 -12.70 7.58
N PHE A 39 -6.91 -11.53 6.92
CA PHE A 39 -6.69 -11.45 5.48
C PHE A 39 -5.39 -12.14 5.06
N LEU A 40 -4.27 -11.90 5.75
CA LEU A 40 -2.99 -12.54 5.45
C LEU A 40 -3.05 -14.07 5.66
N GLU A 41 -3.73 -14.55 6.70
CA GLU A 41 -3.91 -16.00 6.91
C GLU A 41 -4.69 -16.65 5.76
N ALA A 42 -5.74 -15.99 5.28
CA ALA A 42 -6.53 -16.47 4.15
C ALA A 42 -5.80 -16.34 2.80
N LEU A 43 -4.94 -15.33 2.64
CA LEU A 43 -4.18 -15.07 1.42
C LEU A 43 -3.13 -16.16 1.14
N ARG A 44 -2.48 -16.71 2.19
CA ARG A 44 -1.38 -17.69 2.05
C ARG A 44 -1.75 -18.94 1.23
N PRO A 45 -2.88 -19.62 1.50
CA PRO A 45 -3.29 -20.78 0.70
C PRO A 45 -4.03 -20.41 -0.58
N ALA A 46 -4.42 -19.14 -0.76
CA ALA A 46 -5.27 -18.72 -1.85
C ALA A 46 -4.52 -18.67 -3.19
N LYS A 47 -5.25 -18.92 -4.29
CA LYS A 47 -4.71 -18.94 -5.66
C LYS A 47 -5.14 -17.72 -6.46
N THR A 48 -6.30 -17.15 -6.15
CA THR A 48 -6.80 -15.95 -6.81
C THR A 48 -7.32 -14.93 -5.82
N LEU A 49 -7.12 -13.65 -6.14
CA LEU A 49 -7.71 -12.50 -5.47
C LEU A 49 -8.66 -11.83 -6.44
N THR A 50 -9.93 -11.69 -6.06
CA THR A 50 -10.92 -10.95 -6.84
C THR A 50 -11.27 -9.66 -6.14
N VAL A 51 -11.19 -8.54 -6.86
CA VAL A 51 -11.55 -7.21 -6.35
C VAL A 51 -12.69 -6.67 -7.19
N GLN A 52 -13.74 -6.18 -6.53
CA GLN A 52 -14.90 -5.58 -7.20
C GLN A 52 -15.22 -4.23 -6.57
N LEU A 53 -15.31 -3.21 -7.42
CA LEU A 53 -15.66 -1.85 -7.01
C LEU A 53 -17.18 -1.71 -6.98
N ILE A 54 -17.67 -1.07 -5.92
CA ILE A 54 -19.10 -0.84 -5.69
C ILE A 54 -19.21 0.65 -5.38
N ASP A 55 -20.03 1.34 -6.17
CA ASP A 55 -20.36 2.76 -6.01
C ASP A 55 -21.88 2.93 -5.98
N GLY A 56 -22.42 3.10 -4.76
CA GLY A 56 -23.87 3.09 -4.53
C GLY A 56 -24.52 1.79 -5.02
N ALA A 57 -25.41 1.90 -6.01
CA ALA A 57 -26.07 0.76 -6.64
C ALA A 57 -25.28 0.16 -7.83
N SER A 58 -24.26 0.85 -8.31
CA SER A 58 -23.44 0.43 -9.44
C SER A 58 -22.33 -0.50 -8.96
N THR A 59 -22.16 -1.62 -9.68
CA THR A 59 -21.09 -2.59 -9.42
C THR A 59 -20.24 -2.72 -10.67
N GLY A 60 -18.94 -2.46 -10.56
CA GLY A 60 -18.00 -2.62 -11.65
C GLY A 60 -17.65 -4.08 -11.92
N ASP A 61 -16.98 -4.31 -13.05
CA ASP A 61 -16.47 -5.64 -13.39
C ASP A 61 -15.43 -6.12 -12.36
N PRO A 62 -15.45 -7.41 -12.00
CA PRO A 62 -14.48 -7.97 -11.08
C PRO A 62 -13.09 -8.07 -11.74
N ALA A 63 -12.08 -7.53 -11.07
CA ALA A 63 -10.68 -7.77 -11.42
C ALA A 63 -10.18 -9.04 -10.73
N ILE A 64 -9.63 -9.98 -11.50
CA ILE A 64 -9.09 -11.25 -10.98
C ILE A 64 -7.56 -11.22 -11.08
N ILE A 65 -6.89 -11.42 -9.96
CA ILE A 65 -5.44 -11.38 -9.81
C ILE A 65 -4.96 -12.77 -9.40
N SER A 66 -3.95 -13.30 -10.09
CA SER A 66 -3.30 -14.55 -9.70
C SER A 66 -2.42 -14.35 -8.48
N LEU A 67 -2.48 -15.27 -7.53
CA LEU A 67 -1.64 -15.32 -6.33
C LEU A 67 -0.52 -16.35 -6.43
N ALA A 68 -0.28 -16.90 -7.63
CA ALA A 68 0.83 -17.83 -7.85
C ALA A 68 2.17 -17.20 -7.42
N GLY A 69 2.86 -17.84 -6.49
CA GLY A 69 4.14 -17.36 -5.96
C GLY A 69 4.04 -16.26 -4.89
N SER A 70 2.85 -15.76 -4.55
CA SER A 70 2.68 -14.73 -3.51
C SER A 70 3.19 -15.20 -2.13
N ALA A 71 2.82 -16.41 -1.70
CA ALA A 71 3.32 -17.00 -0.46
C ALA A 71 4.84 -17.20 -0.47
N ALA A 72 5.42 -17.57 -1.62
CA ALA A 72 6.87 -17.71 -1.76
C ALA A 72 7.59 -16.36 -1.68
N ALA A 73 7.03 -15.31 -2.30
CA ALA A 73 7.55 -13.95 -2.20
C ALA A 73 7.49 -13.41 -0.77
N LEU A 74 6.38 -13.62 -0.07
CA LEU A 74 6.23 -13.23 1.34
C LEU A 74 7.19 -14.01 2.25
N LEU A 75 7.41 -15.30 1.99
CA LEU A 75 8.40 -16.11 2.70
C LEU A 75 9.82 -15.59 2.45
N TYR A 76 10.14 -15.21 1.21
CA TYR A 76 11.41 -14.58 0.88
C TYR A 76 11.60 -13.25 1.63
N MET A 77 10.57 -12.41 1.72
CA MET A 77 10.61 -11.18 2.52
C MET A 77 10.87 -11.49 4.01
N ASP A 78 10.19 -12.48 4.58
CA ASP A 78 10.45 -12.92 5.96
C ASP A 78 11.90 -13.36 6.16
N ALA A 79 12.49 -14.07 5.20
CA ALA A 79 13.89 -14.49 5.24
C ALA A 79 14.85 -13.29 5.20
N GLN A 80 14.63 -12.36 4.27
CA GLN A 80 15.48 -11.16 4.12
C GLN A 80 15.41 -10.25 5.35
N GLN A 81 14.26 -10.17 6.01
CA GLN A 81 14.04 -9.35 7.20
C GLN A 81 14.36 -10.08 8.51
N ASN A 82 14.88 -11.32 8.47
CA ASN A 82 15.11 -12.17 9.64
C ASN A 82 13.87 -12.34 10.54
N ARG A 83 12.69 -12.50 9.92
CA ARG A 83 11.41 -12.69 10.62
C ARG A 83 11.00 -14.15 10.77
N LEU A 84 11.65 -15.08 10.07
CA LEU A 84 11.34 -16.50 10.12
C LEU A 84 11.31 -17.01 11.56
N GLY A 85 10.25 -17.74 11.93
CA GLY A 85 10.12 -18.30 13.28
C GLY A 85 9.80 -17.29 14.38
N THR A 86 9.59 -16.01 14.05
CA THR A 86 9.10 -15.00 14.99
C THR A 86 7.58 -14.92 14.98
N VAL A 87 6.99 -14.32 16.01
CA VAL A 87 5.55 -14.01 16.08
C VAL A 87 5.08 -13.04 14.99
N THR A 88 6.03 -12.34 14.35
CA THR A 88 5.76 -11.31 13.34
C THR A 88 5.85 -11.83 11.91
N ALA A 89 6.37 -13.04 11.68
CA ALA A 89 6.52 -13.59 10.32
C ALA A 89 5.19 -13.56 9.54
N LEU A 90 5.25 -13.22 8.26
CA LEU A 90 4.08 -13.14 7.39
C LEU A 90 3.62 -14.51 6.91
N VAL A 91 4.49 -15.52 6.82
CA VAL A 91 4.15 -16.88 6.33
C VAL A 91 4.38 -17.94 7.39
N GLN A 92 5.61 -18.07 7.89
CA GLN A 92 6.00 -19.11 8.86
C GLN A 92 6.21 -18.49 10.25
N ARG A 93 5.10 -18.24 10.94
CA ARG A 93 5.11 -17.73 12.33
C ARG A 93 5.70 -18.75 13.29
N GLY A 94 6.46 -18.27 14.26
CA GLY A 94 6.95 -19.08 15.38
C GLY A 94 6.82 -18.35 16.71
N SER A 95 7.51 -18.87 17.73
CA SER A 95 7.43 -18.39 19.12
C SER A 95 8.47 -17.33 19.47
N ALA A 96 9.45 -17.06 18.61
CA ALA A 96 10.48 -16.07 18.90
C ALA A 96 9.85 -14.66 19.02
N PRO A 97 10.29 -13.86 20.00
CA PRO A 97 9.69 -12.56 20.27
C PRO A 97 9.95 -11.56 19.13
N ALA A 98 9.10 -10.54 19.04
CA ALA A 98 9.24 -9.49 18.02
C ALA A 98 10.57 -8.72 18.13
N SER A 99 11.18 -8.67 19.32
CA SER A 99 12.49 -8.05 19.55
C SER A 99 13.67 -8.78 18.91
N SER A 100 13.48 -10.02 18.43
CA SER A 100 14.50 -10.76 17.69
C SER A 100 14.63 -10.32 16.24
N VAL A 101 13.66 -9.56 15.71
CA VAL A 101 13.74 -8.99 14.36
C VAL A 101 14.64 -7.74 14.38
N PRO A 102 15.66 -7.64 13.50
CA PRO A 102 16.50 -6.44 13.40
C PRO A 102 15.66 -5.18 13.15
N ALA A 103 16.05 -4.08 13.79
CA ALA A 103 15.42 -2.79 13.55
C ALA A 103 15.61 -2.36 12.08
N ALA A 104 14.57 -1.75 11.49
CA ALA A 104 14.66 -1.23 10.13
C ALA A 104 15.79 -0.20 10.04
N PRO A 105 16.63 -0.23 8.98
CA PRO A 105 17.66 0.77 8.76
C PRO A 105 17.06 2.18 8.69
N ALA A 106 17.81 3.18 9.16
CA ALA A 106 17.42 4.57 8.99
C ALA A 106 17.29 4.90 7.49
N PRO A 107 16.25 5.65 7.08
CA PRO A 107 16.11 6.07 5.69
C PRO A 107 17.32 6.91 5.26
N PRO A 108 17.72 6.85 3.98
CA PRO A 108 18.79 7.69 3.48
C PRO A 108 18.41 9.17 3.64
N LYS A 109 19.35 9.96 4.13
CA LYS A 109 19.20 11.42 4.18
C LYS A 109 19.50 11.94 2.78
N HIS A 110 18.47 12.24 2.01
CA HIS A 110 18.62 13.08 0.83
C HIS A 110 18.81 14.51 1.30
N SER A 111 20.01 15.06 1.16
CA SER A 111 20.21 16.51 1.22
C SER A 111 19.50 17.11 0.01
N GLY A 112 18.25 17.50 0.18
CA GLY A 112 17.52 18.28 -0.80
C GLY A 112 18.11 19.69 -0.85
N ASP A 113 19.26 19.84 -1.49
CA ASP A 113 19.81 21.13 -1.91
C ASP A 113 19.19 21.50 -3.26
N HIS A 114 17.85 21.54 -3.32
CA HIS A 114 17.17 22.17 -4.43
C HIS A 114 17.19 23.67 -4.13
N ASP A 115 18.24 24.34 -4.62
CA ASP A 115 18.46 25.76 -4.48
C ASP A 115 17.23 26.50 -5.09
N GLU A 116 16.36 27.01 -4.22
CA GLU A 116 15.10 27.69 -4.53
C GLU A 116 15.36 29.12 -5.10
N ARG A 117 16.40 29.26 -5.93
CA ARG A 117 16.87 30.55 -6.48
C ARG A 117 16.49 30.83 -7.93
N ASP A 118 15.88 29.88 -8.64
CA ASP A 118 15.54 30.05 -10.05
C ASP A 118 14.06 30.37 -10.33
N GLN A 119 13.20 30.40 -9.31
CA GLN A 119 11.75 30.64 -9.50
C GLN A 119 11.28 32.09 -9.33
N ASN A 120 12.17 33.05 -9.02
CA ASN A 120 11.79 34.46 -8.89
C ASN A 120 12.51 35.36 -9.91
N GLY A 121 12.51 34.91 -11.18
CA GLY A 121 12.87 35.73 -12.33
C GLY A 121 11.62 36.32 -13.00
N ALA A 122 11.48 37.65 -12.90
CA ALA A 122 10.61 38.53 -13.68
C ALA A 122 9.12 38.67 -13.29
N LYS A 123 8.85 39.57 -12.35
CA LYS A 123 7.73 40.50 -12.45
C LYS A 123 8.22 41.94 -12.26
N ALA A 124 8.75 42.54 -13.32
CA ALA A 124 9.00 43.98 -13.37
C ALA A 124 7.66 44.72 -13.54
N PRO A 125 7.27 45.64 -12.64
CA PRO A 125 6.17 46.56 -12.92
C PRO A 125 6.65 47.61 -13.93
N ARG A 126 5.94 47.71 -15.07
CA ARG A 126 6.03 48.87 -15.98
C ARG A 126 5.54 50.10 -15.20
N GLY A 127 6.49 50.82 -14.62
CA GLY A 127 6.31 52.13 -14.00
C GLY A 127 6.66 53.23 -15.01
N ASP A 128 5.68 54.07 -15.26
CA ASP A 128 5.68 55.25 -16.12
C ASP A 128 6.52 56.41 -15.53
N SER A 129 7.03 57.28 -16.43
CA SER A 129 7.48 58.68 -16.27
C SER A 129 8.89 58.95 -16.87
N PRO A 130 9.22 60.18 -17.32
CA PRO A 130 8.44 61.16 -18.08
C PRO A 130 9.19 61.61 -19.38
N VAL A 131 8.44 62.23 -20.30
CA VAL A 131 8.95 62.85 -21.54
C VAL A 131 9.79 64.08 -21.20
N GLU A 132 11.05 64.12 -21.62
CA GLU A 132 11.84 65.35 -21.68
C GLU A 132 12.39 65.57 -23.10
N ARG A 133 12.05 66.76 -23.62
CA ARG A 133 12.44 67.45 -24.87
C ARG A 133 11.66 67.13 -26.15
#